data_AF-A0A2M8QAW4-F1
#
_entry.id   AF-A0A2M8QAW4-F1
#
_cell.length_a   1.000
_cell.length_b   1.000
_cell.length_c   1.000
_cell.angle_alpha   90.00
_cell.angle_beta   90.00
_cell.angle_gamma   90.00
#
_symmetry.space_group_name_H-M   'P 1'
#
loop_
_entity.id
_entity.type
_entity.pdbx_description
1 polymer ?
#
loop_
_entity_poly.entity_id
_entity_poly.type
_entity_poly.pdbx_seq_one_letter_code
_entity_poly.pdbx_strand_id
1 'polypeptide(L)'
;MAALAPASPARPSKRSRSLRQAIGYGLLYVFLTILAVIFLFPFYSMVVGSLMSKEELFRSYPQLWPPNGPQFTAYRLLLQIATPEEVAASGLQNINNYNFVRYIFNTLLIASVAVALQVFFNTLAGYTFAKRNFPFKNQLFSVILATLLLPAAINFVPFYLLVAGTFGWKDTYWPFWIPSLATAFGIFLMRQFIASTIPDELIDSATIDGASQFQIVTRIVMPIMAGGMVVLGILTFVAVYNEYILTNLIISKPDLRTVQLFLANFKQATIRAPLYDLLFAGSVMATIPLLILFFVFQRKLVEGVMSGAIKG
;
A
#
# COMPACT_ATOMS: atom_id res chain seq x y z
N MET A 1 -73.11 -7.61 34.82
CA MET A 1 -72.64 -7.19 33.48
C MET A 1 -71.13 -7.32 33.46
N ALA A 2 -70.61 -8.31 32.73
CA ALA A 2 -69.20 -8.68 32.73
C ALA A 2 -68.35 -7.66 31.94
N ALA A 3 -67.26 -7.20 32.54
CA ALA A 3 -66.28 -6.33 31.90
C ALA A 3 -65.42 -7.15 30.92
N LEU A 4 -65.41 -6.73 29.65
CA LEU A 4 -64.54 -7.27 28.60
C LEU A 4 -63.08 -6.91 28.88
N ALA A 5 -62.24 -7.92 29.08
CA ALA A 5 -60.79 -7.74 29.19
C ALA A 5 -60.20 -7.28 27.85
N PRO A 6 -59.19 -6.37 27.84
CA PRO A 6 -58.55 -5.92 26.60
C PRO A 6 -57.74 -7.06 25.97
N ALA A 7 -57.91 -7.25 24.67
CA ALA A 7 -57.19 -8.24 23.88
C ALA A 7 -55.67 -7.96 23.91
N SER A 8 -54.89 -8.94 24.35
CA SER A 8 -53.43 -8.87 24.40
C SER A 8 -52.86 -8.74 22.96
N PRO A 9 -51.89 -7.84 22.70
CA PRO A 9 -51.35 -7.65 21.36
C PRO A 9 -50.65 -8.93 20.86
N ALA A 10 -51.05 -9.39 19.67
CA ALA A 10 -50.51 -10.58 19.04
C ALA A 10 -48.98 -10.44 18.86
N ARG A 11 -48.21 -11.30 19.53
CA ARG A 11 -46.74 -11.38 19.33
C ARG A 11 -46.48 -11.72 17.86
N PRO A 12 -45.63 -10.96 17.13
CA PRO A 12 -45.33 -11.27 15.74
C PRO A 12 -44.72 -12.68 15.63
N SER A 13 -45.30 -13.50 14.75
CA SER A 13 -44.87 -14.89 14.57
C SER A 13 -43.40 -14.96 14.13
N LYS A 14 -42.64 -15.94 14.63
CA LYS A 14 -41.21 -16.16 14.31
C LYS A 14 -40.92 -16.14 12.78
N ARG A 15 -41.90 -16.48 11.95
CA ARG A 15 -41.84 -16.53 10.48
C ARG A 15 -41.80 -15.13 9.81
N SER A 16 -42.36 -14.08 10.42
CA SER A 16 -42.30 -12.71 9.87
C SER A 16 -40.96 -12.02 10.16
N ARG A 17 -40.29 -12.40 11.25
CA ARG A 17 -38.91 -11.98 11.54
C ARG A 17 -37.91 -12.55 10.54
N SER A 18 -38.07 -13.80 10.09
CA SER A 18 -37.14 -14.43 9.13
C SER A 18 -37.25 -13.85 7.72
N LEU A 19 -38.46 -13.46 7.26
CA LEU A 19 -38.65 -12.87 5.93
C LEU A 19 -38.10 -11.44 5.87
N ARG A 20 -38.33 -10.61 6.91
CA ARG A 20 -37.73 -9.26 6.98
C ARG A 20 -36.21 -9.30 7.07
N GLN A 21 -35.65 -10.28 7.78
CA GLN A 21 -34.20 -10.51 7.81
C GLN A 21 -33.67 -10.96 6.45
N ALA A 22 -34.34 -11.89 5.76
CA ALA A 22 -33.96 -12.32 4.43
C ALA A 22 -34.00 -11.18 3.39
N ILE A 23 -35.03 -10.34 3.42
CA ILE A 23 -35.12 -9.13 2.57
C ILE A 23 -33.99 -8.15 2.92
N GLY A 24 -33.73 -7.95 4.22
CA GLY A 24 -32.63 -7.08 4.69
C GLY A 24 -31.27 -7.55 4.19
N TYR A 25 -30.96 -8.85 4.31
CA TYR A 25 -29.73 -9.42 3.76
C TYR A 25 -29.70 -9.33 2.23
N GLY A 26 -30.82 -9.59 1.54
CA GLY A 26 -30.92 -9.46 0.10
C GLY A 26 -30.59 -8.04 -0.39
N LEU A 27 -31.18 -7.02 0.22
CA LEU A 27 -30.88 -5.61 -0.08
C LEU A 27 -29.42 -5.26 0.22
N LEU A 28 -28.88 -5.74 1.34
CA LEU A 28 -27.48 -5.54 1.69
C LEU A 28 -26.55 -6.16 0.63
N TYR A 29 -26.80 -7.39 0.19
CA TYR A 29 -25.98 -8.04 -0.83
C TYR A 29 -26.08 -7.31 -2.17
N VAL A 30 -27.27 -6.89 -2.60
CA VAL A 30 -27.44 -6.10 -3.83
C VAL A 30 -26.64 -4.79 -3.75
N PHE A 31 -26.75 -4.07 -2.63
CA PHE A 31 -25.99 -2.84 -2.41
C PHE A 31 -24.47 -3.10 -2.45
N LEU A 32 -23.99 -4.12 -1.75
CA LEU A 32 -22.56 -4.49 -1.74
C LEU A 32 -22.07 -4.93 -3.13
N THR A 33 -22.90 -5.63 -3.90
CA THR A 33 -22.57 -6.03 -5.28
C THR A 33 -22.47 -4.82 -6.20
N ILE A 34 -23.43 -3.88 -6.13
CA ILE A 34 -23.37 -2.62 -6.91
C ILE A 34 -22.10 -1.85 -6.56
N LEU A 35 -21.81 -1.73 -5.28
CA LEU A 35 -20.62 -1.06 -4.79
C LEU A 35 -19.34 -1.76 -5.27
N ALA A 36 -19.29 -3.09 -5.22
CA ALA A 36 -18.17 -3.86 -5.75
C ALA A 36 -17.97 -3.65 -7.26
N VAL A 37 -19.04 -3.63 -8.06
CA VAL A 37 -18.98 -3.34 -9.50
C VAL A 37 -18.40 -1.94 -9.75
N ILE A 38 -18.87 -0.93 -9.01
CA ILE A 38 -18.36 0.44 -9.13
C ILE A 38 -16.85 0.51 -8.83
N PHE A 39 -16.40 -0.16 -7.77
CA PHE A 39 -14.98 -0.16 -7.39
C PHE A 39 -14.09 -0.99 -8.33
N LEU A 40 -14.61 -2.07 -8.92
CA LEU A 40 -13.86 -2.91 -9.85
C LEU A 40 -13.84 -2.34 -11.28
N PHE A 41 -14.80 -1.48 -11.64
CA PHE A 41 -14.92 -0.94 -12.99
C PHE A 41 -13.65 -0.19 -13.50
N PRO A 42 -12.94 0.63 -12.70
CA PRO A 42 -11.67 1.22 -13.13
C PRO A 42 -10.58 0.17 -13.42
N PHE A 43 -10.50 -0.89 -12.63
CA PHE A 43 -9.55 -1.99 -12.85
C PHE A 43 -9.90 -2.79 -14.11
N TYR A 44 -11.19 -3.02 -14.33
CA TYR A 44 -11.69 -3.62 -15.57
C TYR A 44 -11.32 -2.77 -16.78
N SER A 45 -11.63 -1.48 -16.75
CA SER A 45 -11.27 -0.54 -17.83
C SER A 45 -9.75 -0.49 -18.05
N MET A 46 -8.96 -0.60 -17.00
CA MET A 46 -7.50 -0.65 -17.09
C MET A 46 -7.00 -1.90 -17.83
N VAL A 47 -7.57 -3.08 -17.52
CA VAL A 47 -7.22 -4.35 -18.18
C VAL A 47 -7.75 -4.41 -19.60
N VAL A 48 -8.93 -3.87 -19.86
CA VAL A 48 -9.49 -3.79 -21.22
C VAL A 48 -8.66 -2.83 -22.07
N GLY A 49 -8.32 -1.66 -21.53
CA GLY A 49 -7.50 -0.67 -22.22
C GLY A 49 -6.07 -1.14 -22.50
N SER A 50 -5.51 -2.02 -21.67
CA SER A 50 -4.18 -2.60 -21.93
C SER A 50 -4.14 -3.60 -23.08
N LEU A 51 -5.31 -4.09 -23.50
CA LEU A 51 -5.49 -5.01 -24.62
C LEU A 51 -5.91 -4.31 -25.92
N MET A 52 -6.02 -2.98 -25.90
CA MET A 52 -6.41 -2.16 -27.05
C MET A 52 -5.19 -1.60 -27.78
N SER A 53 -5.35 -1.35 -29.09
CA SER A 53 -4.36 -0.58 -29.85
C SER A 53 -4.39 0.91 -29.45
N LYS A 54 -3.34 1.64 -29.81
CA LYS A 54 -3.32 3.11 -29.67
C LYS A 54 -4.53 3.76 -30.34
N GLU A 55 -4.85 3.33 -31.55
CA GLU A 55 -5.95 3.89 -32.35
C GLU A 55 -7.32 3.63 -31.71
N GLU A 56 -7.50 2.45 -31.10
CA GLU A 56 -8.73 2.08 -30.41
C GLU A 56 -8.96 2.93 -29.15
N LEU A 57 -7.89 3.22 -28.40
CA LEU A 57 -7.94 4.04 -27.19
C LEU A 57 -8.31 5.51 -27.46
N PHE A 58 -8.03 6.03 -28.66
CA PHE A 58 -8.35 7.42 -29.03
C PHE A 58 -9.73 7.57 -29.70
N ARG A 59 -10.55 6.52 -29.80
CA ARG A 59 -11.92 6.63 -30.33
C ARG A 59 -12.84 7.37 -29.36
N SER A 60 -13.83 8.08 -29.91
CA SER A 60 -14.68 9.03 -29.16
C SER A 60 -15.70 8.40 -28.19
N TYR A 61 -15.82 7.07 -28.11
CA TYR A 61 -16.74 6.39 -27.20
C TYR A 61 -16.01 5.33 -26.36
N PRO A 62 -16.37 5.17 -25.07
CA PRO A 62 -15.76 4.17 -24.21
C PRO A 62 -16.07 2.77 -24.72
N GLN A 63 -15.02 1.98 -24.96
CA GLN A 63 -15.14 0.59 -25.38
C GLN A 63 -15.08 -0.32 -24.15
N LEU A 64 -16.10 -1.16 -24.00
CA LEU A 64 -16.12 -2.20 -22.95
C LEU A 64 -15.24 -3.40 -23.33
N TRP A 65 -14.87 -3.54 -24.62
CA TRP A 65 -14.03 -4.63 -25.09
C TRP A 65 -13.26 -4.23 -26.35
N PRO A 66 -12.04 -4.76 -26.60
CA PRO A 66 -11.29 -4.46 -27.82
C PRO A 66 -12.04 -4.92 -29.08
N PRO A 67 -12.39 -4.02 -30.01
CA PRO A 67 -13.24 -4.31 -31.15
C PRO A 67 -12.57 -5.24 -32.16
N ASN A 68 -11.24 -5.15 -32.30
CA ASN A 68 -10.46 -6.00 -33.20
C ASN A 68 -9.81 -7.21 -32.47
N GLY A 69 -10.27 -7.51 -31.26
CA GLY A 69 -9.70 -8.56 -30.42
C GLY A 69 -8.52 -8.08 -29.55
N PRO A 70 -8.10 -8.87 -28.55
CA PRO A 70 -7.07 -8.50 -27.61
C PRO A 70 -5.69 -8.41 -28.25
N GLN A 71 -5.00 -7.30 -28.05
CA GLN A 71 -3.65 -7.04 -28.54
C GLN A 71 -2.64 -7.07 -27.39
N PHE A 72 -1.49 -7.72 -27.63
CA PHE A 72 -0.43 -7.89 -26.63
C PHE A 72 0.84 -7.11 -26.96
N THR A 73 0.83 -6.29 -28.00
CA THR A 73 2.00 -5.53 -28.47
C THR A 73 2.57 -4.62 -27.38
N ALA A 74 1.72 -3.95 -26.59
CA ALA A 74 2.15 -3.12 -25.47
C ALA A 74 2.94 -3.92 -24.42
N TYR A 75 2.48 -5.13 -24.08
CA TYR A 75 3.20 -6.03 -23.17
C TYR A 75 4.53 -6.51 -23.73
N ARG A 76 4.58 -6.88 -25.02
CA ARG A 76 5.83 -7.30 -25.68
C ARG A 76 6.86 -6.16 -25.70
N LEU A 77 6.41 -4.93 -25.93
CA LEU A 77 7.26 -3.74 -25.91
C LEU A 77 7.83 -3.49 -24.50
N LEU A 78 7.01 -3.55 -23.46
CA LEU A 78 7.44 -3.38 -22.07
C LEU A 78 8.40 -4.48 -21.61
N LEU A 79 8.19 -5.71 -22.07
CA LEU A 79 9.02 -6.87 -21.75
C LEU A 79 10.27 -6.98 -22.64
N GLN A 80 10.47 -6.06 -23.59
CA GLN A 80 11.59 -6.07 -24.54
C GLN A 80 11.67 -7.35 -25.40
N ILE A 81 10.52 -7.96 -25.70
CA ILE A 81 10.37 -9.14 -26.57
C ILE A 81 9.59 -8.83 -27.85
N ALA A 82 9.36 -7.55 -28.13
CA ALA A 82 8.67 -7.07 -29.32
C ALA A 82 9.51 -7.27 -30.59
N THR A 83 8.84 -7.47 -31.72
CA THR A 83 9.52 -7.57 -33.02
C THR A 83 10.06 -6.20 -33.45
N PRO A 84 11.14 -6.14 -34.28
CA PRO A 84 11.66 -4.85 -34.77
C PRO A 84 10.60 -3.97 -35.46
N GLU A 85 9.62 -4.58 -36.11
CA GLU A 85 8.48 -3.90 -36.73
C GLU A 85 7.55 -3.26 -35.69
N GLU A 86 7.22 -3.98 -34.62
CA GLU A 86 6.41 -3.44 -33.51
C GLU A 86 7.13 -2.27 -32.83
N VAL A 87 8.46 -2.36 -32.65
CA VAL A 87 9.27 -1.26 -32.11
C VAL A 87 9.25 -0.05 -33.03
N ALA A 88 9.44 -0.24 -34.34
CA ALA A 88 9.37 0.86 -35.31
C ALA A 88 7.99 1.52 -35.33
N ALA A 89 6.91 0.72 -35.29
CA ALA A 89 5.53 1.21 -35.27
C ALA A 89 5.16 1.88 -33.95
N SER A 90 5.81 1.52 -32.84
CA SER A 90 5.52 2.08 -31.52
C SER A 90 5.92 3.56 -31.37
N GLY A 91 6.80 4.08 -32.23
CA GLY A 91 7.36 5.43 -32.09
C GLY A 91 8.23 5.62 -30.84
N LEU A 92 8.57 4.55 -30.11
CA LEU A 92 9.50 4.58 -28.98
C LEU A 92 10.91 4.90 -29.48
N GLN A 93 11.47 6.01 -29.02
CA GLN A 93 12.89 6.30 -29.21
C GLN A 93 13.70 5.55 -28.15
N ASN A 94 14.66 4.73 -28.57
CA ASN A 94 15.57 3.97 -27.71
C ASN A 94 14.88 2.96 -26.77
N ILE A 95 14.36 1.86 -27.32
CA ILE A 95 13.68 0.80 -26.54
C ILE A 95 14.53 0.24 -25.38
N ASN A 96 15.86 0.26 -25.52
CA ASN A 96 16.79 -0.18 -24.48
C ASN A 96 16.65 0.62 -23.18
N ASN A 97 16.14 1.86 -23.25
CA ASN A 97 15.87 2.71 -22.10
C ASN A 97 14.52 2.41 -21.42
N TYR A 98 13.75 1.43 -21.89
CA TYR A 98 12.43 1.05 -21.38
C TYR A 98 12.51 -0.36 -20.77
N ASN A 99 13.30 -0.53 -19.70
CA ASN A 99 13.41 -1.82 -19.02
C ASN A 99 12.40 -1.93 -17.88
N PHE A 100 11.16 -2.27 -18.25
CA PHE A 100 10.05 -2.33 -17.30
C PHE A 100 10.28 -3.35 -16.19
N VAL A 101 10.85 -4.51 -16.53
CA VAL A 101 11.17 -5.57 -15.56
C VAL A 101 12.16 -5.06 -14.50
N ARG A 102 13.19 -4.32 -14.94
CA ARG A 102 14.13 -3.67 -14.02
C ARG A 102 13.44 -2.63 -13.14
N TYR A 103 12.48 -1.88 -13.64
CA TYR A 103 11.77 -0.88 -12.84
C TYR A 103 10.85 -1.50 -11.79
N ILE A 104 10.19 -2.61 -12.13
CA ILE A 104 9.48 -3.42 -11.13
C ILE A 104 10.47 -3.92 -10.08
N PHE A 105 11.60 -4.50 -10.50
CA PHE A 105 12.62 -5.00 -9.58
C PHE A 105 13.17 -3.90 -8.65
N ASN A 106 13.54 -2.74 -9.20
CA ASN A 106 14.00 -1.58 -8.43
C ASN A 106 12.95 -1.16 -7.39
N THR A 107 11.67 -1.09 -7.79
CA THR A 107 10.57 -0.71 -6.90
C THR A 107 10.39 -1.73 -5.78
N LEU A 108 10.41 -3.02 -6.12
CA LEU A 108 10.31 -4.11 -5.14
C LEU A 108 11.49 -4.14 -4.19
N LEU A 109 12.72 -3.90 -4.69
CA LEU A 109 13.92 -3.82 -3.87
C LEU A 109 13.82 -2.67 -2.88
N ILE A 110 13.50 -1.46 -3.36
CA ILE A 110 13.38 -0.27 -2.52
C ILE A 110 12.30 -0.50 -1.45
N ALA A 111 11.11 -0.96 -1.84
CA ALA A 111 9.99 -1.19 -0.93
C ALA A 111 10.29 -2.30 0.09
N SER A 112 10.83 -3.44 -0.33
CA SER A 112 11.09 -4.57 0.57
C SER A 112 12.16 -4.26 1.60
N VAL A 113 13.24 -3.58 1.20
CA VAL A 113 14.29 -3.14 2.13
C VAL A 113 13.75 -2.09 3.09
N ALA A 114 12.97 -1.12 2.62
CA ALA A 114 12.34 -0.12 3.47
C ALA A 114 11.40 -0.76 4.50
N VAL A 115 10.60 -1.75 4.10
CA VAL A 115 9.72 -2.52 4.99
C VAL A 115 10.51 -3.25 6.07
N ALA A 116 11.55 -3.99 5.69
CA ALA A 116 12.36 -4.75 6.65
C ALA A 116 12.99 -3.82 7.70
N LEU A 117 13.56 -2.70 7.25
CA LEU A 117 14.17 -1.72 8.14
C LEU A 117 13.13 -1.04 9.04
N GLN A 118 12.04 -0.54 8.46
CA GLN A 118 11.00 0.14 9.23
C GLN A 118 10.35 -0.76 10.26
N VAL A 119 9.97 -1.97 9.89
CA VAL A 119 9.37 -2.92 10.84
C VAL A 119 10.33 -3.19 11.99
N PHE A 120 11.61 -3.42 11.70
CA PHE A 120 12.62 -3.68 12.72
C PHE A 120 12.81 -2.50 13.68
N PHE A 121 13.16 -1.32 13.15
CA PHE A 121 13.49 -0.15 13.96
C PHE A 121 12.26 0.47 14.64
N ASN A 122 11.10 0.52 13.98
CA ASN A 122 9.87 1.02 14.59
C ASN A 122 9.34 0.08 15.67
N THR A 123 9.56 -1.24 15.57
CA THR A 123 9.21 -2.18 16.64
C THR A 123 10.09 -1.97 17.87
N LEU A 124 11.40 -1.77 17.69
CA LEU A 124 12.34 -1.46 18.77
C LEU A 124 11.98 -0.14 19.48
N ALA A 125 11.74 0.92 18.71
CA ALA A 125 11.34 2.21 19.24
C ALA A 125 9.95 2.14 19.91
N GLY A 126 8.98 1.50 19.26
CA GLY A 126 7.64 1.28 19.78
C GLY A 126 7.65 0.51 21.10
N TYR A 127 8.46 -0.56 21.21
CA TYR A 127 8.67 -1.30 22.46
C TYR A 127 9.22 -0.38 23.56
N THR A 128 10.25 0.39 23.24
CA THR A 128 10.90 1.29 24.21
C THR A 128 9.91 2.33 24.73
N PHE A 129 9.16 2.98 23.84
CA PHE A 129 8.13 3.96 24.23
C PHE A 129 6.87 3.35 24.86
N ALA A 130 6.62 2.05 24.69
CA ALA A 130 5.51 1.37 25.35
C ALA A 130 5.93 0.92 26.75
N LYS A 131 6.98 0.10 26.84
CA LYS A 131 7.30 -0.73 28.01
C LYS A 131 8.42 -0.20 28.89
N ARG A 132 9.29 0.67 28.38
CA ARG A 132 10.41 1.20 29.19
C ARG A 132 10.04 2.52 29.83
N ASN A 133 10.51 2.73 31.05
CA ASN A 133 10.46 4.02 31.73
C ASN A 133 11.83 4.68 31.63
N PHE A 134 11.87 5.90 31.09
CA PHE A 134 13.09 6.71 30.97
C PHE A 134 12.74 8.20 31.05
N PRO A 135 13.70 9.05 31.43
CA PRO A 135 13.46 10.49 31.54
C PRO A 135 12.91 11.08 30.24
N PHE A 136 11.95 12.00 30.35
CA PHE A 136 11.32 12.71 29.23
C PHE A 136 10.59 11.84 28.20
N LYS A 137 10.27 10.57 28.52
CA LYS A 137 9.56 9.64 27.63
C LYS A 137 8.33 10.26 26.94
N ASN A 138 7.45 10.89 27.72
CA ASN A 138 6.20 11.45 27.20
C ASN A 138 6.46 12.69 26.33
N GLN A 139 7.40 13.55 26.73
CA GLN A 139 7.77 14.74 25.97
C GLN A 139 8.40 14.36 24.62
N LEU A 140 9.36 13.42 24.62
CA LEU A 140 9.99 12.90 23.40
C LEU A 140 8.96 12.24 22.47
N PHE A 141 8.04 11.46 23.04
CA PHE A 141 6.97 10.87 22.25
C PHE A 141 6.04 11.93 21.64
N SER A 142 5.68 12.97 22.39
CA SER A 142 4.89 14.09 21.86
C SER A 142 5.61 14.85 20.75
N VAL A 143 6.93 15.02 20.83
CA VAL A 143 7.73 15.63 19.75
C VAL A 143 7.69 14.75 18.49
N ILE A 144 7.84 13.42 18.64
CA ILE A 144 7.69 12.48 17.52
C ILE A 144 6.31 12.63 16.87
N LEU A 145 5.24 12.68 17.67
CA LEU A 145 3.88 12.87 17.14
C LEU A 145 3.68 14.22 16.48
N ALA A 146 4.29 15.29 17.00
CA ALA A 146 4.20 16.62 16.40
C ALA A 146 4.78 16.65 14.98
N THR A 147 5.76 15.80 14.65
CA THR A 147 6.27 15.69 13.27
C THR A 147 5.23 15.19 12.27
N LEU A 148 4.19 14.47 12.71
CA LEU A 148 3.08 14.03 11.85
C LEU A 148 2.15 15.18 11.45
N LEU A 149 2.20 16.31 12.17
CA LEU A 149 1.41 17.51 11.85
C LEU A 149 2.00 18.28 10.68
N LEU A 150 3.29 18.07 10.37
CA LEU A 150 3.95 18.75 9.27
C LEU A 150 3.52 18.12 7.93
N PRO A 151 2.98 18.91 6.98
CA PRO A 151 2.65 18.39 5.66
C PRO A 151 3.91 17.88 4.95
N ALA A 152 3.88 16.66 4.40
CA ALA A 152 5.05 16.08 3.73
C ALA A 152 5.62 16.98 2.61
N ALA A 153 4.76 17.78 1.95
CA ALA A 153 5.12 18.66 0.85
C ALA A 153 6.19 19.71 1.20
N ILE A 154 6.20 20.25 2.43
CA ILE A 154 7.18 21.30 2.82
C ILE A 154 8.59 20.72 2.99
N ASN A 155 8.70 19.40 3.20
CA ASN A 155 9.97 18.73 3.44
C ASN A 155 10.75 18.43 2.15
N PHE A 156 10.14 18.49 0.97
CA PHE A 156 10.80 18.08 -0.28
C PHE A 156 12.02 18.93 -0.63
N VAL A 157 11.94 20.25 -0.50
CA VAL A 157 13.08 21.14 -0.82
C VAL A 157 14.24 20.92 0.16
N PRO A 158 14.05 20.98 1.50
CA PRO A 158 15.12 20.67 2.45
C PRO A 158 15.70 19.26 2.26
N PHE A 159 14.84 18.26 2.01
CA PHE A 159 15.27 16.90 1.77
C PHE A 159 16.17 16.79 0.54
N TYR A 160 15.79 17.41 -0.57
CA TYR A 160 16.62 17.42 -1.78
C TYR A 160 17.96 18.11 -1.56
N LEU A 161 17.99 19.25 -0.86
CA LEU A 161 19.24 19.96 -0.56
C LEU A 161 20.20 19.10 0.27
N LEU A 162 19.69 18.37 1.27
CA LEU A 162 20.51 17.44 2.05
C LEU A 162 20.99 16.25 1.21
N VAL A 163 20.09 15.60 0.49
CA VAL A 163 20.38 14.40 -0.30
C VAL A 163 21.33 14.69 -1.46
N ALA A 164 21.03 15.70 -2.27
CA ALA A 164 21.80 16.03 -3.46
C ALA A 164 23.00 16.93 -3.14
N GLY A 165 22.82 17.91 -2.25
CA GLY A 165 23.84 18.91 -1.94
C GLY A 165 24.85 18.47 -0.88
N THR A 166 24.38 17.93 0.25
CA THR A 166 25.26 17.59 1.38
C THR A 166 25.80 16.17 1.30
N PHE A 167 24.93 15.18 1.03
CA PHE A 167 25.31 13.77 1.08
C PHE A 167 25.74 13.17 -0.27
N GLY A 168 25.44 13.85 -1.38
CA GLY A 168 25.74 13.35 -2.73
C GLY A 168 24.99 12.05 -3.08
N TRP A 169 23.85 11.79 -2.46
CA TRP A 169 23.04 10.57 -2.63
C TRP A 169 22.10 10.61 -3.85
N LYS A 170 22.26 11.60 -4.74
CA LYS A 170 21.51 11.65 -6.02
C LYS A 170 21.83 10.40 -6.84
N ASP A 171 20.84 9.86 -7.54
CA ASP A 171 20.98 8.62 -8.30
C ASP A 171 21.47 7.42 -7.45
N THR A 172 20.97 7.32 -6.22
CA THR A 172 21.18 6.17 -5.32
C THR A 172 19.88 5.83 -4.57
N TYR A 173 19.82 4.66 -3.94
CA TYR A 173 18.65 4.24 -3.16
C TYR A 173 18.73 4.60 -1.66
N TRP A 174 19.87 5.10 -1.17
CA TRP A 174 20.05 5.51 0.23
C TRP A 174 18.97 6.46 0.76
N PRO A 175 18.50 7.46 0.00
CA PRO A 175 17.50 8.40 0.48
C PRO A 175 16.14 7.75 0.79
N PHE A 176 15.85 6.57 0.25
CA PHE A 176 14.62 5.85 0.56
C PHE A 176 14.73 4.99 1.82
N TRP A 177 15.93 4.60 2.23
CA TRP A 177 16.16 3.66 3.33
C TRP A 177 16.57 4.34 4.61
N ILE A 178 17.59 5.21 4.57
CA ILE A 178 18.17 5.80 5.77
C ILE A 178 17.22 6.78 6.48
N PRO A 179 16.58 7.73 5.78
CA PRO A 179 15.65 8.66 6.42
C PRO A 179 14.37 7.96 6.90
N SER A 180 14.04 6.82 6.29
CA SER A 180 12.80 6.10 6.58
C SER A 180 12.96 5.03 7.66
N LEU A 181 14.16 4.80 8.23
CA LEU A 181 14.39 3.78 9.27
C LEU A 181 13.40 3.88 10.44
N ALA A 182 13.16 5.10 10.92
CA ALA A 182 12.32 5.36 12.09
C ALA A 182 11.28 6.42 11.74
N THR A 183 10.06 5.99 11.42
CA THR A 183 8.97 6.90 11.04
C THR A 183 8.07 7.17 12.24
N ALA A 184 7.67 8.42 12.43
CA ALA A 184 6.80 8.79 13.56
C ALA A 184 5.50 7.98 13.60
N PHE A 185 4.90 7.72 12.43
CA PHE A 185 3.71 6.88 12.30
C PHE A 185 4.00 5.43 12.68
N GLY A 186 5.10 4.85 12.21
CA GLY A 186 5.48 3.48 12.53
C GLY A 186 5.78 3.29 14.02
N ILE A 187 6.52 4.22 14.63
CA ILE A 187 6.79 4.22 16.09
C ILE A 187 5.47 4.32 16.86
N PHE A 188 4.60 5.26 16.49
CA PHE A 188 3.29 5.42 17.13
C PHE A 188 2.46 4.14 17.03
N LEU A 189 2.33 3.57 15.84
CA LEU A 189 1.52 2.38 15.59
C LEU A 189 2.04 1.17 16.38
N MET A 190 3.35 0.90 16.30
CA MET A 190 3.95 -0.22 17.05
C MET A 190 3.85 -0.01 18.55
N ARG A 191 4.04 1.22 19.05
CA ARG A 191 3.83 1.52 20.48
C ARG A 191 2.41 1.18 20.90
N GLN A 192 1.40 1.56 20.11
CA GLN A 192 -0.01 1.28 20.46
C GLN A 192 -0.32 -0.22 20.45
N PHE A 193 0.15 -0.93 19.43
CA PHE A 193 -0.06 -2.38 19.38
C PHE A 193 0.67 -3.12 20.51
N ILE A 194 1.92 -2.74 20.81
CA ILE A 194 2.69 -3.35 21.90
C ILE A 194 2.06 -3.03 23.27
N ALA A 195 1.63 -1.78 23.49
CA ALA A 195 1.03 -1.37 24.75
C ALA A 195 -0.30 -2.10 25.03
N SER A 196 -1.10 -2.37 23.98
CA SER A 196 -2.40 -3.06 24.11
C SER A 196 -2.30 -4.58 24.16
N THR A 197 -1.29 -5.17 23.50
CA THR A 197 -1.21 -6.63 23.33
C THR A 197 -0.36 -7.31 24.40
N ILE A 198 0.72 -6.67 24.85
CA ILE A 198 1.71 -7.30 25.73
C ILE A 198 1.49 -6.81 27.16
N PRO A 199 1.16 -7.67 28.15
CA PRO A 199 1.12 -7.27 29.56
C PRO A 199 2.52 -6.91 30.08
N ASP A 200 2.60 -5.97 31.03
CA ASP A 200 3.89 -5.59 31.64
C ASP A 200 4.51 -6.75 32.43
N GLU A 201 3.68 -7.57 33.07
CA GLU A 201 4.08 -8.77 33.82
C GLU A 201 4.94 -9.74 33.00
N LEU A 202 4.67 -9.87 31.69
CA LEU A 202 5.45 -10.74 30.80
C LEU A 202 6.87 -10.21 30.56
N ILE A 203 7.02 -8.88 30.56
CA ILE A 203 8.33 -8.22 30.39
C ILE A 203 9.10 -8.30 31.70
N ASP A 204 8.42 -8.12 32.83
CA ASP A 204 9.01 -8.24 34.17
C ASP A 204 9.49 -9.66 34.45
N SER A 205 8.69 -10.69 34.11
CA SER A 205 9.09 -12.10 34.27
C SER A 205 10.33 -12.43 33.43
N ALA A 206 10.36 -12.02 32.17
CA ALA A 206 11.54 -12.23 31.31
C ALA A 206 12.78 -11.50 31.83
N THR A 207 12.60 -10.32 32.46
CA THR A 207 13.70 -9.57 33.08
C THR A 207 14.23 -10.28 34.33
N ILE A 208 13.35 -10.86 35.16
CA ILE A 208 13.71 -11.68 36.32
C ILE A 208 14.49 -12.93 35.88
N ASP A 209 14.10 -13.55 34.76
CA ASP A 209 14.81 -14.67 34.13
C ASP A 209 16.17 -14.28 33.49
N GLY A 210 16.59 -13.02 33.62
CA GLY A 210 17.88 -12.54 33.16
C GLY A 210 17.95 -12.27 31.66
N ALA A 211 16.82 -12.21 30.95
CA ALA A 211 16.81 -11.89 29.53
C ALA A 211 17.26 -10.44 29.29
N SER A 212 18.18 -10.25 28.36
CA SER A 212 18.58 -8.90 27.93
C SER A 212 17.44 -8.21 27.19
N GLN A 213 17.44 -6.87 27.16
CA GLN A 213 16.39 -6.11 26.48
C GLN A 213 16.29 -6.46 24.99
N PHE A 214 17.42 -6.71 24.33
CA PHE A 214 17.41 -7.14 22.93
C PHE A 214 16.82 -8.56 22.77
N GLN A 215 17.08 -9.46 23.73
CA GLN A 215 16.46 -10.79 23.74
C GLN A 215 14.93 -10.69 23.96
N ILE A 216 14.48 -9.86 24.89
CA ILE A 216 13.04 -9.62 25.12
C ILE A 216 12.38 -9.15 23.84
N VAL A 217 12.96 -8.15 23.16
CA VAL A 217 12.36 -7.64 21.93
C VAL A 217 12.34 -8.70 20.83
N THR A 218 13.46 -9.37 20.57
CA THR A 218 13.58 -10.29 19.43
C THR A 218 12.90 -11.64 19.66
N ARG A 219 12.87 -12.16 20.88
CA ARG A 219 12.34 -13.49 21.21
C ARG A 219 10.93 -13.49 21.79
N ILE A 220 10.46 -12.37 22.33
CA ILE A 220 9.13 -12.28 22.97
C ILE A 220 8.27 -11.27 22.21
N VAL A 221 8.70 -10.02 22.12
CA VAL A 221 7.89 -8.94 21.55
C VAL A 221 7.64 -9.17 20.06
N MET A 222 8.68 -9.38 19.25
CA MET A 222 8.53 -9.55 17.79
C MET A 222 7.61 -10.75 17.43
N PRO A 223 7.76 -11.96 18.01
CA PRO A 223 6.85 -13.06 17.71
C PRO A 223 5.38 -12.79 18.08
N ILE A 224 5.12 -12.20 19.26
CA ILE A 224 3.76 -11.81 19.68
C ILE A 224 3.20 -10.74 18.75
N MET A 225 4.04 -9.79 18.34
CA MET A 225 3.67 -8.68 17.47
C MET A 225 3.68 -9.01 15.97
N ALA A 226 3.83 -10.28 15.57
CA ALA A 226 3.89 -10.66 14.16
C ALA A 226 2.73 -10.09 13.32
N GLY A 227 1.51 -10.11 13.85
CA GLY A 227 0.35 -9.50 13.19
C GLY A 227 0.48 -7.98 13.02
N GLY A 228 0.85 -7.26 14.08
CA GLY A 228 1.06 -5.81 14.04
C GLY A 228 2.20 -5.38 13.12
N MET A 229 3.30 -6.15 13.10
CA MET A 229 4.43 -5.94 12.19
C MET A 229 4.04 -6.16 10.73
N VAL A 230 3.18 -7.14 10.43
CA VAL A 230 2.63 -7.34 9.07
C VAL A 230 1.78 -6.14 8.65
N VAL A 231 0.93 -5.62 9.54
CA VAL A 231 0.14 -4.41 9.25
C VAL A 231 1.04 -3.22 8.93
N LEU A 232 2.02 -2.93 9.79
CA LEU A 232 2.99 -1.86 9.53
C LEU A 232 3.74 -2.10 8.21
N GLY A 233 4.20 -3.32 7.98
CA GLY A 233 4.95 -3.68 6.78
C GLY A 233 4.14 -3.47 5.50
N ILE A 234 2.85 -3.79 5.48
CA ILE A 234 2.00 -3.56 4.31
C ILE A 234 1.76 -2.07 4.08
N LEU A 235 1.47 -1.31 5.14
CA LEU A 235 1.30 0.14 5.03
C LEU A 235 2.58 0.81 4.50
N THR A 236 3.74 0.42 5.01
CA THR A 236 5.04 0.88 4.52
C THR A 236 5.28 0.45 3.07
N PHE A 237 5.00 -0.82 2.72
CA PHE A 237 5.18 -1.31 1.36
C PHE A 237 4.36 -0.50 0.37
N VAL A 238 3.07 -0.33 0.63
CA VAL A 238 2.16 0.43 -0.24
C VAL A 238 2.62 1.88 -0.38
N ALA A 239 3.06 2.52 0.72
CA ALA A 239 3.56 3.89 0.67
C ALA A 239 4.83 4.01 -0.20
N VAL A 240 5.83 3.16 0.01
CA VAL A 240 7.10 3.21 -0.72
C VAL A 240 6.95 2.74 -2.17
N TYR A 241 6.11 1.74 -2.42
CA TYR A 241 5.82 1.21 -3.76
C TYR A 241 5.15 2.26 -4.66
N ASN A 242 4.32 3.12 -4.07
CA ASN A 242 3.63 4.20 -4.79
C ASN A 242 4.39 5.53 -4.74
N GLU A 243 5.59 5.57 -4.17
CA GLU A 243 6.37 6.79 -4.10
C GLU A 243 6.85 7.19 -5.50
N TYR A 244 6.38 8.35 -5.95
CA TYR A 244 6.71 8.94 -7.24
C TYR A 244 7.48 10.25 -7.07
N ILE A 245 7.05 11.09 -6.13
CA ILE A 245 7.54 12.47 -6.00
C ILE A 245 9.01 12.45 -5.61
N LEU A 246 9.36 11.68 -4.56
CA LEU A 246 10.75 11.57 -4.12
C LEU A 246 11.62 10.96 -5.21
N THR A 247 11.15 9.91 -5.89
CA THR A 247 11.92 9.27 -6.97
C THR A 247 12.17 10.21 -8.13
N ASN A 248 11.15 10.96 -8.56
CA ASN A 248 11.29 11.96 -9.61
C ASN A 248 12.29 13.07 -9.25
N LEU A 249 12.38 13.42 -7.96
CA LEU A 249 13.25 14.47 -7.46
C LEU A 249 14.73 14.05 -7.40
N ILE A 250 15.03 12.79 -7.07
CA ILE A 250 16.41 12.34 -6.78
C ILE A 250 16.98 11.33 -7.77
N ILE A 251 16.15 10.66 -8.57
CA ILE A 251 16.58 9.66 -9.56
C ILE A 251 16.42 10.24 -10.97
N SER A 252 17.55 10.45 -11.63
CA SER A 252 17.66 10.85 -13.02
C SER A 252 18.12 9.69 -13.93
N LYS A 253 18.99 8.80 -13.44
CA LYS A 253 19.53 7.66 -14.20
C LYS A 253 18.41 6.69 -14.61
N PRO A 254 18.27 6.38 -15.93
CA PRO A 254 17.23 5.47 -16.42
C PRO A 254 17.20 4.13 -15.69
N ASP A 255 18.37 3.59 -15.43
CA ASP A 255 18.64 2.31 -14.78
C ASP A 255 18.15 2.16 -13.33
N LEU A 256 17.94 3.28 -12.64
CA LEU A 256 17.54 3.32 -11.24
C LEU A 256 16.08 3.73 -11.05
N ARG A 257 15.35 3.95 -12.14
CA ARG A 257 13.96 4.40 -12.07
C ARG A 257 13.07 3.34 -11.41
N THR A 258 12.07 3.82 -10.69
CA THR A 258 10.95 3.00 -10.21
C THR A 258 9.88 2.89 -11.28
N VAL A 259 8.98 1.93 -11.11
CA VAL A 259 7.86 1.71 -12.02
C VAL A 259 6.95 2.94 -12.04
N GLN A 260 6.73 3.60 -10.90
CA GLN A 260 5.88 4.78 -10.83
C GLN A 260 6.46 5.97 -11.59
N LEU A 261 7.77 6.22 -11.44
CA LEU A 261 8.47 7.26 -12.21
C LEU A 261 8.43 6.96 -13.71
N PHE A 262 8.63 5.71 -14.09
CA PHE A 262 8.57 5.29 -15.48
C PHE A 262 7.17 5.47 -16.09
N LEU A 263 6.12 5.03 -15.40
CA LEU A 263 4.74 5.17 -15.87
C LEU A 263 4.31 6.64 -15.97
N ALA A 264 4.74 7.48 -15.03
CA ALA A 264 4.47 8.91 -15.09
C ALA A 264 5.09 9.57 -16.33
N ASN A 265 6.25 9.11 -16.78
CA ASN A 265 6.89 9.62 -17.99
C ASN A 265 6.08 9.30 -19.24
N PHE A 266 5.28 8.22 -19.32
CA PHE A 266 4.43 7.97 -20.51
C PHE A 266 3.39 9.06 -20.77
N LYS A 267 2.96 9.76 -19.71
CA LYS A 267 2.08 10.94 -19.85
C LYS A 267 2.79 12.15 -20.45
N GLN A 268 4.11 12.22 -20.32
CA GLN A 268 4.95 13.37 -20.71
C GLN A 268 5.85 13.07 -21.92
N ALA A 269 5.98 11.79 -22.31
CA ALA A 269 7.04 11.30 -23.20
C ALA A 269 6.93 11.77 -24.65
N THR A 270 5.80 12.33 -25.09
CA THR A 270 5.65 12.65 -26.51
C THR A 270 4.77 13.88 -26.73
N ILE A 271 5.35 14.88 -27.41
CA ILE A 271 4.68 16.12 -27.85
C ILE A 271 3.54 15.83 -28.85
N ARG A 272 3.55 14.65 -29.50
CA ARG A 272 2.61 14.26 -30.57
C ARG A 272 1.45 13.35 -30.14
N ALA A 273 1.61 12.50 -29.13
CA ALA A 273 0.53 11.68 -28.54
C ALA A 273 1.04 10.92 -27.30
N PRO A 274 0.34 10.96 -26.15
CA PRO A 274 0.70 10.12 -25.00
C PRO A 274 0.62 8.62 -25.32
N LEU A 275 1.56 7.84 -24.79
CA LEU A 275 1.64 6.38 -25.00
C LEU A 275 0.67 5.63 -24.06
N TYR A 276 -0.64 5.84 -24.27
CA TYR A 276 -1.69 5.32 -23.38
C TYR A 276 -1.78 3.79 -23.36
N ASP A 277 -1.52 3.13 -24.49
CA ASP A 277 -1.45 1.67 -24.60
C ASP A 277 -0.38 1.08 -23.66
N LEU A 278 0.82 1.66 -23.67
CA LEU A 278 1.91 1.28 -22.75
C LEU A 278 1.60 1.66 -21.31
N LEU A 279 0.93 2.79 -21.08
CA LEU A 279 0.52 3.20 -19.75
C LEU A 279 -0.47 2.19 -19.15
N PHE A 280 -1.51 1.78 -19.88
CA PHE A 280 -2.46 0.78 -19.41
C PHE A 280 -1.80 -0.57 -19.14
N ALA A 281 -1.03 -1.09 -20.11
CA ALA A 281 -0.31 -2.36 -19.94
C ALA A 281 0.67 -2.32 -18.76
N GLY A 282 1.43 -1.24 -18.64
CA GLY A 282 2.36 -1.02 -17.55
C GLY A 282 1.66 -0.87 -16.20
N SER A 283 0.51 -0.20 -16.13
CA SER A 283 -0.31 -0.10 -14.92
C SER A 283 -0.88 -1.46 -14.49
N VAL A 284 -1.32 -2.31 -15.42
CA VAL A 284 -1.72 -3.68 -15.11
C VAL A 284 -0.55 -4.43 -14.48
N MET A 285 0.62 -4.42 -15.12
CA MET A 285 1.80 -5.13 -14.62
C MET A 285 2.28 -4.59 -13.27
N ALA A 286 2.25 -3.27 -13.05
CA ALA A 286 2.60 -2.63 -11.78
C ALA A 286 1.60 -2.93 -10.66
N THR A 287 0.35 -3.28 -10.99
CA THR A 287 -0.67 -3.65 -10.00
C THR A 287 -0.48 -5.09 -9.50
N ILE A 288 0.11 -5.98 -10.31
CA ILE A 288 0.26 -7.41 -9.97
C ILE A 288 0.99 -7.63 -8.62
N PRO A 289 2.15 -7.00 -8.33
CA PRO A 289 2.81 -7.21 -7.04
C PRO A 289 1.98 -6.78 -5.83
N LEU A 290 1.19 -5.71 -5.98
CA LEU A 290 0.28 -5.24 -4.93
C LEU A 290 -0.88 -6.22 -4.70
N LEU A 291 -1.42 -6.81 -5.77
CA LEU A 291 -2.45 -7.86 -5.65
C LEU A 291 -1.88 -9.11 -4.98
N ILE A 292 -0.68 -9.55 -5.36
CA ILE A 292 0.00 -10.68 -4.71
C ILE A 292 0.16 -10.40 -3.21
N LEU A 293 0.69 -9.23 -2.85
CA LEU A 293 0.81 -8.81 -1.46
C LEU A 293 -0.54 -8.86 -0.73
N PHE A 294 -1.59 -8.29 -1.34
CA PHE A 294 -2.93 -8.30 -0.76
C PHE A 294 -3.45 -9.72 -0.54
N PHE A 295 -3.42 -10.60 -1.54
CA PHE A 295 -3.94 -11.97 -1.40
C PHE A 295 -3.17 -12.80 -0.39
N VAL A 296 -1.85 -12.60 -0.27
CA VAL A 296 -1.00 -13.28 0.72
C VAL A 296 -1.32 -12.80 2.14
N PHE A 297 -1.58 -11.51 2.34
CA PHE A 297 -1.70 -10.92 3.68
C PHE A 297 -3.10 -10.45 4.09
N GLN A 298 -4.13 -10.57 3.23
CA GLN A 298 -5.51 -10.10 3.47
C GLN A 298 -6.08 -10.58 4.81
N ARG A 299 -5.80 -11.83 5.22
CA ARG A 299 -6.27 -12.37 6.49
C ARG A 299 -5.66 -11.63 7.68
N LYS A 300 -4.35 -11.33 7.61
CA LYS A 300 -3.63 -10.60 8.66
C LYS A 300 -4.00 -9.13 8.72
N LEU A 301 -4.31 -8.52 7.57
CA LEU A 301 -4.87 -7.17 7.51
C LEU A 301 -6.22 -7.08 8.22
N VAL A 302 -7.13 -8.03 7.95
CA VAL A 302 -8.45 -8.06 8.61
C VAL A 302 -8.31 -8.32 10.11
N GLU A 303 -7.50 -9.29 10.52
CA GLU A 303 -7.24 -9.59 11.95
C GLU A 303 -6.66 -8.37 12.69
N GLY A 304 -5.70 -7.67 12.09
CA GLY A 304 -4.99 -6.54 12.72
C GLY A 304 -5.77 -5.22 12.76
N VAL A 305 -6.59 -4.93 11.74
CA VAL A 305 -7.46 -3.74 11.76
C VAL A 305 -8.59 -3.91 12.77
N MET A 306 -9.13 -5.13 12.91
CA MET A 306 -10.23 -5.42 13.82
C MET A 306 -9.79 -5.43 15.29
N SER A 307 -8.56 -5.85 15.61
CA SER A 307 -8.08 -5.83 17.02
C SER A 307 -7.92 -4.41 17.58
N GLY A 308 -7.59 -3.42 16.75
CA GLY A 308 -7.52 -2.01 17.15
C GLY A 308 -8.88 -1.29 17.22
N ALA A 309 -9.91 -1.83 16.58
CA ALA A 309 -11.26 -1.26 16.54
C ALA A 309 -12.14 -1.66 17.73
N ILE A 310 -11.76 -2.73 18.45
CA ILE A 310 -12.48 -3.17 19.65
C ILE A 310 -11.99 -2.35 20.84
N LYS A 311 -12.58 -1.17 21.04
CA LYS A 311 -12.75 -0.63 22.40
C LYS A 311 -13.85 -1.42 23.07
N GLY A 312 -13.46 -2.39 23.90
CA GLY A 312 -14.30 -2.96 24.96
C GLY A 312 -13.90 -2.32 26.28
#